data_AF-A0A939QJK3-F1
#
_entry.id   AF-A0A939QJK3-F1
#
_cell.length_a   1.000
_cell.length_b   1.000
_cell.length_c   1.000
_cell.angle_alpha   90.00
_cell.angle_beta   90.00
_cell.angle_gamma   90.00
#
_symmetry.space_group_name_H-M   'P 1'
#
loop_
_entity.id
_entity.type
_entity.pdbx_description
1 polymer ?
#
loop_
_entity_poly.entity_id
_entity_poly.type
_entity_poly.pdbx_seq_one_letter_code
_entity_poly.pdbx_strand_id
1 'polypeptide(L)'
;MNADPTTPETETTESEATMPKRKTPHTTNRFSPRYRNIVPAKGGALADLITGEWTPADEQNGIERVEAIGYAPANDTERLIALRHGGAVGRPFDTVLTRGNASAARRAFAERLVAMFPGAARAGDLVYFGTAAVDSVEFVLAATDALGVELNVKKPRDLALACEYLLDVGRSLTWRSRFAWIATPGADPATAAVKPWGHLSARQLAEARRAYAEYLRARIECPKLLRPTYGSLACFVCGVGEVLGLPSRAAEAWHTVTLRPHSLGGKPGMRPVETEVCAVCAADAEAVGSYGPTILDRLVKRAAGIEGNPRARDLQLSAKAWGVMGRKRANAVAFGHLDLARLVDDVKAGVIG
;
A
#
# COMPACT_ATOMS: atom_id res chain seq x y z
N MET A 1 -15.39 91.49 51.26
CA MET A 1 -16.56 90.60 51.08
C MET A 1 -16.40 89.97 49.71
N ASN A 2 -15.79 88.78 49.65
CA ASN A 2 -15.59 88.01 48.43
C ASN A 2 -16.67 86.92 48.40
N ALA A 3 -17.43 86.85 47.31
CA ALA A 3 -18.33 85.75 47.02
C ALA A 3 -17.91 85.17 45.67
N ASP A 4 -17.33 83.98 45.73
CA ASP A 4 -16.94 83.14 44.59
C ASP A 4 -18.10 82.18 44.28
N PRO A 5 -18.53 82.00 43.02
CA PRO A 5 -19.52 81.00 42.68
C PRO A 5 -18.85 79.66 42.33
N THR A 6 -19.20 78.68 43.14
CA THR A 6 -19.23 77.22 42.95
C THR A 6 -19.15 76.70 41.51
N THR A 7 -18.18 75.80 41.27
CA THR A 7 -18.10 74.88 40.13
C THR A 7 -18.73 73.52 40.52
N PRO A 8 -19.44 72.80 39.63
CA PRO A 8 -19.98 71.48 39.95
C PRO A 8 -18.93 70.37 39.73
N GLU A 9 -18.86 69.45 40.69
CA GLU A 9 -18.09 68.22 40.65
C GLU A 9 -18.61 67.30 39.55
N THR A 10 -17.71 66.78 38.71
CA THR A 10 -18.02 65.77 37.70
C THR A 10 -17.58 64.41 38.24
N GLU A 11 -18.55 63.56 38.62
CA GLU A 11 -18.32 62.15 38.96
C GLU A 11 -17.85 61.39 37.72
N THR A 12 -16.55 61.08 37.64
CA THR A 12 -16.02 60.07 36.74
C THR A 12 -16.24 58.68 37.37
N THR A 13 -17.21 57.95 36.82
CA THR A 13 -17.42 56.53 37.09
C THR A 13 -16.30 55.72 36.42
N GLU A 14 -15.41 55.14 37.23
CA GLU A 14 -14.40 54.18 36.79
C GLU A 14 -15.09 52.90 36.30
N SER A 15 -15.11 52.74 34.97
CA SER A 15 -15.45 51.49 34.30
C SER A 15 -14.27 50.51 34.44
N GLU A 16 -14.43 49.49 35.28
CA GLU A 16 -13.54 48.33 35.39
C GLU A 16 -13.44 47.60 34.04
N ALA A 17 -12.46 47.99 33.23
CA ALA A 17 -12.09 47.27 32.02
C ALA A 17 -11.58 45.88 32.41
N THR A 18 -12.43 44.86 32.20
CA THR A 18 -12.08 43.46 32.41
C THR A 18 -10.94 43.09 31.46
N MET A 19 -9.71 43.01 31.99
CA MET A 19 -8.54 42.62 31.23
C MET A 19 -8.78 41.26 30.55
N PRO A 20 -8.57 41.14 29.22
CA PRO A 20 -8.70 39.85 28.55
C PRO A 20 -7.71 38.87 29.17
N LYS A 21 -8.24 37.75 29.70
CA LYS A 21 -7.45 36.65 30.31
C LYS A 21 -6.28 36.30 29.38
N ARG A 22 -5.06 36.66 29.78
CA ARG A 22 -3.82 36.26 29.09
C ARG A 22 -3.85 34.75 28.92
N LYS A 23 -3.93 34.28 27.67
CA LYS A 23 -3.81 32.85 27.33
C LYS A 23 -2.49 32.35 27.93
N THR A 24 -2.58 31.39 28.84
CA THR A 24 -1.40 30.81 29.48
C THR A 24 -0.50 30.21 28.41
N PRO A 25 0.82 30.46 28.44
CA PRO A 25 1.73 30.04 27.38
C PRO A 25 1.76 28.51 27.26
N HIS A 26 1.74 28.02 26.03
CA HIS A 26 1.96 26.61 25.71
C HIS A 26 3.37 26.19 26.14
N THR A 27 3.52 24.99 26.69
CA THR A 27 4.81 24.44 27.12
C THR A 27 5.23 23.29 26.23
N THR A 28 6.52 23.26 25.88
CA THR A 28 7.18 22.21 25.09
C THR A 28 7.66 21.03 25.95
N ASN A 29 7.50 21.10 27.27
CA ASN A 29 7.84 19.99 28.17
C ASN A 29 6.84 18.84 27.98
N ARG A 30 7.30 17.70 27.45
CA ARG A 30 6.49 16.49 27.20
C ARG A 30 5.80 15.92 28.44
N PHE A 31 6.30 16.22 29.64
CA PHE A 31 5.74 15.77 30.91
C PHE A 31 4.69 16.72 31.47
N SER A 32 4.47 17.88 30.83
CA SER A 32 3.43 18.81 31.25
C SER A 32 2.05 18.31 30.85
N PRO A 33 1.03 18.41 31.72
CA PRO A 33 -0.37 18.16 31.34
C PRO A 33 -0.88 19.13 30.26
N ARG A 34 -0.14 20.22 29.98
CA ARG A 34 -0.44 21.20 28.92
C ARG A 34 0.34 20.97 27.63
N TYR A 35 1.12 19.90 27.55
CA TYR A 35 1.88 19.58 26.35
C TYR A 35 0.94 19.39 25.15
N ARG A 36 1.36 19.96 24.03
CA ARG A 36 0.69 19.83 22.73
C ARG A 36 1.77 19.50 21.71
N ASN A 37 1.56 18.42 20.97
CA ASN A 37 2.44 18.01 19.88
C ASN A 37 2.36 18.92 18.67
N ILE A 38 1.26 19.66 18.54
CA ILE A 38 0.95 20.55 17.43
C ILE A 38 0.79 21.96 18.00
N VAL A 39 1.50 22.93 17.45
CA VAL A 39 1.53 24.33 17.90
C VAL A 39 1.30 25.30 16.74
N PRO A 40 0.79 26.51 17.00
CA PRO A 40 0.61 27.54 15.97
C PRO A 40 1.92 28.01 15.34
N ALA A 41 1.81 28.50 14.09
CA ALA A 41 2.88 29.10 13.32
C ALA A 41 3.50 30.30 14.02
N LYS A 42 4.83 30.41 13.90
CA LYS A 42 5.60 31.58 14.28
C LYS A 42 6.09 32.26 12.99
N GLY A 43 6.05 33.59 12.98
CA GLY A 43 6.20 34.46 11.79
C GLY A 43 7.06 33.92 10.65
N GLY A 44 6.45 33.79 9.47
CA GLY A 44 7.12 33.41 8.21
C GLY A 44 7.56 31.94 8.10
N ALA A 45 7.55 31.17 9.19
CA ALA A 45 7.85 29.75 9.14
C ALA A 45 6.70 28.97 8.51
N LEU A 46 7.04 27.93 7.74
CA LEU A 46 6.10 26.98 7.14
C LEU A 46 6.31 25.60 7.76
N ALA A 47 5.26 24.77 7.77
CA ALA A 47 5.38 23.39 8.19
C ALA A 47 6.09 22.55 7.11
N ASP A 48 7.00 21.68 7.53
CA ASP A 48 7.66 20.71 6.67
C ASP A 48 6.63 19.68 6.15
N LEU A 49 6.64 19.47 4.83
CA LEU A 49 5.70 18.62 4.10
C LEU A 49 5.67 17.18 4.63
N ILE A 50 6.83 16.69 5.08
CA ILE A 50 7.05 15.29 5.41
C ILE A 50 6.94 15.09 6.92
N THR A 51 7.80 15.72 7.69
CA THR A 51 7.95 15.55 9.14
C THR A 51 6.98 16.38 9.96
N GLY A 52 6.45 17.46 9.37
CA GLY A 52 5.56 18.41 10.02
C GLY A 52 6.24 19.40 10.95
N GLU A 53 7.56 19.42 11.07
CA GLU A 53 8.26 20.39 11.91
C GLU A 53 8.22 21.81 11.31
N TRP A 54 8.35 22.84 12.14
CA TRP A 54 8.54 24.21 11.67
C TRP A 54 9.86 24.37 10.91
N THR A 55 9.76 24.95 9.71
CA THR A 55 10.91 25.30 8.88
C THR A 55 11.04 26.83 8.81
N PRO A 56 12.08 27.42 9.43
CA PRO A 56 12.42 28.84 9.31
C PRO A 56 12.56 29.28 7.85
N ALA A 57 12.29 30.56 7.55
CA ALA A 57 12.28 31.09 6.17
C ALA A 57 13.58 30.84 5.38
N ASP A 58 14.72 30.87 6.06
CA ASP A 58 16.06 30.63 5.53
C ASP A 58 16.39 29.14 5.29
N GLU A 59 15.55 28.23 5.78
CA GLU A 59 15.68 26.78 5.61
C GLU A 59 14.61 26.17 4.69
N GLN A 60 13.75 27.01 4.09
CA GLN A 60 12.66 26.56 3.23
C GLN A 60 13.18 26.17 1.83
N ASN A 61 13.03 24.90 1.49
CA ASN A 61 13.44 24.33 0.21
C ASN A 61 12.20 24.07 -0.65
N GLY A 62 11.82 25.09 -1.43
CA GLY A 62 10.63 25.07 -2.27
C GLY A 62 9.34 25.28 -1.48
N ILE A 63 8.27 25.65 -2.19
CA ILE A 63 6.95 25.89 -1.61
C ILE A 63 5.95 25.03 -2.38
N GLU A 64 5.18 24.23 -1.64
CA GLU A 64 4.16 23.35 -2.18
C GLU A 64 2.79 23.78 -1.65
N ARG A 65 1.84 23.96 -2.56
CA ARG A 65 0.45 24.27 -2.20
C ARG A 65 -0.37 22.98 -2.25
N VAL A 66 -1.05 22.68 -1.16
CA VAL A 66 -1.93 21.51 -1.02
C VAL A 66 -3.36 22.01 -0.85
N GLU A 67 -4.20 21.72 -1.84
CA GLU A 67 -5.63 21.97 -1.76
C GLU A 67 -6.32 20.84 -0.99
N ALA A 68 -7.18 21.20 -0.04
CA ALA A 68 -7.90 20.27 0.82
C ALA A 68 -9.33 20.72 1.06
N ILE A 69 -10.25 19.79 1.28
CA ILE A 69 -11.63 20.09 1.66
C ILE A 69 -11.77 19.99 3.19
N GLY A 70 -12.34 21.01 3.82
CA GLY A 70 -12.60 21.00 5.26
C GLY A 70 -13.64 19.95 5.66
N TYR A 71 -13.28 19.09 6.62
CA TYR A 71 -14.18 18.07 7.17
C TYR A 71 -14.78 18.50 8.51
N ALA A 72 -16.07 18.21 8.72
CA ALA A 72 -16.72 18.28 10.02
C ALA A 72 -17.52 16.99 10.26
N PRO A 73 -17.32 16.28 11.38
CA PRO A 73 -18.22 15.20 11.79
C PRO A 73 -19.60 15.77 12.10
N ALA A 74 -20.66 15.06 11.72
CA ALA A 74 -22.05 15.53 11.81
C ALA A 74 -22.55 15.89 13.23
N ASN A 75 -21.82 15.51 14.29
CA ASN A 75 -22.27 15.61 15.68
C ASN A 75 -21.28 16.33 16.62
N ASP A 76 -20.23 16.98 16.10
CA ASP A 76 -19.19 17.60 16.94
C ASP A 76 -19.15 19.11 16.75
N THR A 77 -19.92 19.83 17.57
CA THR A 77 -19.96 21.30 17.60
C THR A 77 -18.67 21.93 18.17
N GLU A 78 -17.77 21.15 18.78
CA GLU A 78 -16.61 21.69 19.51
C GLU A 78 -15.25 21.64 18.81
N ARG A 79 -15.07 21.06 17.62
CA ARG A 79 -13.75 21.10 16.94
C ARG A 79 -13.79 21.34 15.44
N LEU A 80 -14.15 22.57 15.09
CA LEU A 80 -13.87 23.16 13.79
C LEU A 80 -12.63 24.06 13.85
N ILE A 81 -11.44 23.48 13.66
CA ILE A 81 -10.18 24.25 13.59
C ILE A 81 -9.86 24.67 12.14
N ALA A 82 -10.47 24.05 11.12
CA ALA A 82 -10.43 24.56 9.73
C ALA A 82 -11.27 25.83 9.50
N LEU A 83 -12.18 26.20 10.43
CA LEU A 83 -13.06 27.37 10.26
C LEU A 83 -12.41 28.72 10.58
N ARG A 84 -11.25 28.78 11.25
CA ARG A 84 -10.65 30.06 11.66
C ARG A 84 -10.16 30.93 10.49
N HIS A 85 -10.04 30.35 9.30
CA HIS A 85 -9.57 31.03 8.09
C HIS A 85 -10.59 31.06 6.94
N GLY A 86 -11.89 30.86 7.22
CA GLY A 86 -12.98 31.11 6.25
C GLY A 86 -13.41 29.92 5.37
N GLY A 87 -12.84 28.74 5.56
CA GLY A 87 -13.30 27.51 4.89
C GLY A 87 -14.54 26.94 5.56
N ALA A 88 -15.75 27.27 5.11
CA ALA A 88 -16.96 26.58 5.57
C ALA A 88 -16.82 25.06 5.36
N VAL A 89 -17.51 24.25 6.16
CA VAL A 89 -17.53 22.78 6.00
C VAL A 89 -17.83 22.43 4.54
N GLY A 90 -17.02 21.57 3.93
CA GLY A 90 -17.13 21.22 2.51
C GLY A 90 -16.57 22.26 1.53
N ARG A 91 -15.93 23.33 1.99
CA ARG A 91 -15.19 24.26 1.11
C ARG A 91 -13.72 23.87 0.99
N PRO A 92 -13.14 24.03 -0.22
CA PRO A 92 -11.71 23.89 -0.42
C PRO A 92 -10.95 25.01 0.31
N PHE A 93 -9.75 24.68 0.79
CA PHE A 93 -8.77 25.63 1.30
C PHE A 93 -7.36 25.20 0.89
N ASP A 94 -6.49 26.19 0.74
CA ASP A 94 -5.09 25.97 0.40
C ASP A 94 -4.23 25.92 1.68
N THR A 95 -3.33 24.95 1.73
CA THR A 95 -2.26 24.89 2.73
C THR A 95 -0.92 25.07 2.04
N VAL A 96 -0.10 25.96 2.55
CA VAL A 96 1.26 26.21 2.03
C VAL A 96 2.25 25.47 2.92
N LEU A 97 2.99 24.54 2.33
CA LEU A 97 3.98 23.69 2.98
C LEU A 97 5.34 23.89 2.31
N THR A 98 6.41 23.51 2.99
CA THR A 98 7.77 23.56 2.46
C THR A 98 8.50 22.26 2.75
N ARG A 99 9.74 22.11 2.27
CA ARG A 99 10.67 21.09 2.78
C ARG A 99 11.74 21.79 3.59
N GLY A 100 11.98 21.34 4.82
CA GLY A 100 13.19 21.67 5.56
C GLY A 100 14.39 20.90 5.01
N ASN A 101 15.59 21.23 5.51
CA ASN A 101 16.85 20.68 5.03
C ASN A 101 16.89 19.14 5.06
N ALA A 102 16.38 18.52 6.12
CA ALA A 102 16.32 17.05 6.25
C ALA A 102 15.40 16.42 5.18
N SER A 103 14.25 17.04 4.89
CA SER A 103 13.32 16.56 3.87
C SER A 103 13.82 16.80 2.45
N ALA A 104 14.50 17.92 2.21
CA ALA A 104 15.20 18.16 0.94
C ALA A 104 16.30 17.10 0.69
N ALA A 105 17.11 16.79 1.71
CA ALA A 105 18.12 15.73 1.62
C ALA A 105 17.49 14.34 1.39
N ARG A 106 16.35 14.04 2.03
CA ARG A 106 15.58 12.81 1.81
C ARG A 106 15.10 12.71 0.36
N ARG A 107 14.56 13.79 -0.20
CA ARG A 107 14.14 13.83 -1.62
C ARG A 107 15.33 13.61 -2.56
N ALA A 108 16.45 14.28 -2.34
CA ALA A 108 17.67 14.07 -3.13
C ALA A 108 18.16 12.61 -3.03
N PHE A 109 18.01 11.96 -1.87
CA PHE A 109 18.33 10.54 -1.74
C PHE A 109 17.34 9.64 -2.49
N ALA A 110 16.04 9.95 -2.46
CA ALA A 110 15.02 9.27 -3.25
C ALA A 110 15.33 9.34 -4.76
N GLU A 111 15.72 10.52 -5.26
CA GLU A 111 16.15 10.72 -6.65
C GLU A 111 17.34 9.83 -7.01
N ARG A 112 18.35 9.75 -6.14
CA ARG A 112 19.50 8.85 -6.35
C ARG A 112 19.09 7.38 -6.40
N LEU A 113 18.19 6.93 -5.53
CA LEU A 113 17.71 5.54 -5.54
C LEU A 113 16.92 5.22 -6.82
N VAL A 114 16.06 6.12 -7.27
CA VAL A 114 15.30 5.97 -8.52
C VAL A 114 16.23 5.93 -9.73
N ALA A 115 17.26 6.79 -9.75
CA ALA A 115 18.26 6.80 -10.81
C ALA A 115 19.12 5.52 -10.83
N MET A 116 19.46 4.98 -9.66
CA MET A 116 20.26 3.76 -9.52
C MET A 116 19.48 2.49 -9.91
N PHE A 117 18.17 2.48 -9.64
CA PHE A 117 17.30 1.32 -9.88
C PHE A 117 16.07 1.73 -10.72
N PRO A 118 16.28 2.08 -12.01
CA PRO A 118 15.19 2.53 -12.86
C PRO A 118 14.11 1.45 -12.97
N GLY A 119 12.86 1.86 -12.72
CA GLY A 119 11.70 0.97 -12.74
C GLY A 119 11.57 0.06 -11.52
N ALA A 120 12.40 0.19 -10.48
CA ALA A 120 12.24 -0.57 -9.23
C ALA A 120 11.20 0.05 -8.28
N ALA A 121 10.83 1.32 -8.47
CA ALA A 121 9.70 1.94 -7.79
C ALA A 121 8.39 1.32 -8.31
N ARG A 122 7.94 0.24 -7.68
CA ARG A 122 6.73 -0.49 -8.02
C ARG A 122 5.94 -0.80 -6.75
N ALA A 123 4.62 -0.82 -6.88
CA ALA A 123 3.72 -1.34 -5.85
C ALA A 123 2.74 -2.30 -6.54
N GLY A 124 2.91 -3.62 -6.31
CA GLY A 124 2.25 -4.65 -7.11
C GLY A 124 2.67 -4.57 -8.58
N ASP A 125 1.69 -4.55 -9.49
CA ASP A 125 1.92 -4.48 -10.95
C ASP A 125 2.13 -3.05 -11.47
N LEU A 126 1.95 -2.02 -10.62
CA LEU A 126 2.11 -0.63 -11.01
C LEU A 126 3.58 -0.22 -10.98
N VAL A 127 4.08 0.27 -12.12
CA VAL A 127 5.41 0.87 -12.23
C VAL A 127 5.30 2.39 -12.21
N TYR A 128 5.96 3.03 -11.25
CA TYR A 128 6.03 4.48 -11.17
C TYR A 128 7.22 5.00 -11.99
N PHE A 129 7.04 6.11 -12.68
CA PHE A 129 8.06 6.78 -13.48
C PHE A 129 8.19 8.26 -13.09
N GLY A 130 9.36 8.84 -13.38
CA GLY A 130 9.63 10.27 -13.17
C GLY A 130 9.41 10.71 -11.73
N THR A 131 8.71 11.84 -11.55
CA THR A 131 8.43 12.44 -10.24
C THR A 131 7.61 11.53 -9.32
N ALA A 132 6.67 10.76 -9.88
CA ALA A 132 5.86 9.83 -9.09
C ALA A 132 6.70 8.70 -8.45
N ALA A 133 7.77 8.26 -9.14
CA ALA A 133 8.72 7.31 -8.58
C ALA A 133 9.50 7.92 -7.41
N VAL A 134 9.98 9.16 -7.57
CA VAL A 134 10.70 9.89 -6.52
C VAL A 134 9.83 10.09 -5.29
N ASP A 135 8.59 10.57 -5.47
CA ASP A 135 7.63 10.77 -4.38
C ASP A 135 7.34 9.44 -3.66
N SER A 136 7.19 8.35 -4.41
CA SER A 136 6.97 7.02 -3.82
C SER A 136 8.15 6.57 -2.95
N VAL A 137 9.38 6.77 -3.42
CA VAL A 137 10.57 6.45 -2.63
C VAL A 137 10.75 7.41 -1.44
N GLU A 138 10.41 8.69 -1.60
CA GLU A 138 10.42 9.67 -0.49
C GLU A 138 9.46 9.25 0.63
N PHE A 139 8.27 8.75 0.30
CA PHE A 139 7.32 8.21 1.29
C PHE A 139 7.83 6.94 1.97
N VAL A 140 8.47 6.02 1.23
CA VAL A 140 9.11 4.84 1.84
C VAL A 140 10.19 5.28 2.84
N LEU A 141 11.03 6.25 2.48
CA LEU A 141 12.07 6.80 3.38
C LEU A 141 11.46 7.53 4.59
N ALA A 142 10.33 8.20 4.41
CA ALA A 142 9.56 8.80 5.51
C ALA A 142 9.10 7.74 6.51
N ALA A 143 8.64 6.56 6.04
CA ALA A 143 8.24 5.46 6.91
C ALA A 143 9.40 4.97 7.79
N THR A 144 10.59 4.78 7.20
CA THR A 144 11.76 4.30 7.96
C THR A 144 12.32 5.36 8.90
N ASP A 145 12.31 6.63 8.48
CA ASP A 145 12.75 7.76 9.32
C ASP A 145 11.83 7.95 10.54
N ALA A 146 10.52 7.89 10.36
CA ALA A 146 9.55 7.95 11.46
C ALA A 146 9.72 6.82 12.49
N LEU A 147 10.26 5.68 12.06
CA LEU A 147 10.60 4.53 12.91
C LEU A 147 12.01 4.61 13.51
N GLY A 148 12.85 5.53 13.06
CA GLY A 148 14.26 5.63 13.46
C GLY A 148 15.12 4.47 12.96
N VAL A 149 14.79 3.91 11.79
CA VAL A 149 15.54 2.80 11.16
C VAL A 149 16.08 3.21 9.80
N GLU A 150 17.24 2.67 9.42
CA GLU A 150 17.82 2.91 8.09
C GLU A 150 17.29 1.93 7.05
N LEU A 151 16.92 2.45 5.88
CA LEU A 151 16.52 1.62 4.74
C LEU A 151 17.76 1.11 3.98
N ASN A 152 18.07 -0.19 4.14
CA ASN A 152 19.19 -0.81 3.47
C ASN A 152 18.81 -1.38 2.09
N VAL A 153 18.91 -0.55 1.04
CA VAL A 153 18.65 -0.93 -0.36
C VAL A 153 19.97 -1.27 -1.06
N LYS A 154 20.17 -2.55 -1.42
CA LYS A 154 21.37 -2.99 -2.16
C LYS A 154 21.08 -3.41 -3.58
N LYS A 155 19.84 -3.84 -3.85
CA LYS A 155 19.41 -4.39 -5.15
C LYS A 155 18.06 -3.78 -5.55
N PRO A 156 17.70 -3.76 -6.85
CA PRO A 156 16.38 -3.33 -7.31
C PRO A 156 15.22 -3.99 -6.58
N ARG A 157 15.34 -5.30 -6.28
CA ARG A 157 14.35 -6.06 -5.50
C ARG A 157 14.12 -5.48 -4.11
N ASP A 158 15.15 -4.98 -3.43
CA ASP A 158 15.02 -4.42 -2.08
C ASP A 158 14.17 -3.13 -2.12
N LEU A 159 14.33 -2.31 -3.16
CA LEU A 159 13.53 -1.09 -3.34
C LEU A 159 12.10 -1.43 -3.71
N ALA A 160 11.89 -2.38 -4.62
CA ALA A 160 10.56 -2.83 -5.02
C ALA A 160 9.77 -3.36 -3.82
N LEU A 161 10.39 -4.22 -2.99
CA LEU A 161 9.77 -4.69 -1.75
C LEU A 161 9.52 -3.53 -0.77
N ALA A 162 10.45 -2.58 -0.64
CA ALA A 162 10.23 -1.42 0.23
C ALA A 162 9.02 -0.60 -0.23
N CYS A 163 8.87 -0.36 -1.53
CA CYS A 163 7.70 0.30 -2.09
C CYS A 163 6.41 -0.52 -1.89
N GLU A 164 6.44 -1.84 -2.13
CA GLU A 164 5.27 -2.73 -1.95
C GLU A 164 4.73 -2.68 -0.52
N TYR A 165 5.60 -2.68 0.49
CA TYR A 165 5.18 -2.78 1.89
C TYR A 165 5.11 -1.43 2.63
N LEU A 166 5.92 -0.42 2.26
CA LEU A 166 6.07 0.80 3.06
C LEU A 166 5.46 2.06 2.41
N LEU A 167 5.12 2.04 1.12
CA LEU A 167 4.68 3.24 0.39
C LEU A 167 3.43 3.86 1.02
N ASP A 168 2.37 3.09 1.19
CA ASP A 168 1.08 3.60 1.63
C ASP A 168 1.13 4.07 3.08
N VAL A 169 1.79 3.29 3.95
CA VAL A 169 1.98 3.71 5.35
C VAL A 169 2.85 4.96 5.39
N GLY A 170 3.96 5.02 4.65
CA GLY A 170 4.83 6.18 4.58
C GLY A 170 4.12 7.45 4.12
N ARG A 171 3.28 7.34 3.09
CA ARG A 171 2.41 8.44 2.63
C ARG A 171 1.49 8.92 3.75
N SER A 172 0.87 7.99 4.48
CA SER A 172 -0.04 8.30 5.58
C SER A 172 0.64 8.97 6.79
N LEU A 173 1.94 8.74 7.00
CA LEU A 173 2.71 9.35 8.09
C LEU A 173 3.11 10.80 7.81
N THR A 174 3.15 11.22 6.55
CA THR A 174 3.59 12.59 6.22
C THR A 174 2.68 13.66 6.80
N TRP A 175 3.21 14.84 7.09
CA TRP A 175 2.38 15.98 7.53
C TRP A 175 1.36 16.38 6.45
N ARG A 176 1.76 16.33 5.17
CA ARG A 176 0.87 16.53 4.01
C ARG A 176 -0.38 15.66 4.07
N SER A 177 -0.29 14.42 4.56
CA SER A 177 -1.43 13.49 4.59
C SER A 177 -2.62 14.03 5.40
N ARG A 178 -2.36 14.91 6.38
CA ARG A 178 -3.39 15.58 7.18
C ARG A 178 -4.33 16.44 6.33
N PHE A 179 -3.91 16.81 5.13
CA PHE A 179 -4.59 17.69 4.18
C PHE A 179 -4.92 16.99 2.85
N ALA A 180 -4.69 15.67 2.73
CA ALA A 180 -4.90 14.98 1.45
C ALA A 180 -6.40 14.80 1.14
N TRP A 181 -6.89 15.54 0.13
CA TRP A 181 -8.29 15.55 -0.37
C TRP A 181 -9.32 16.04 0.66
N ILE A 182 -9.47 15.31 1.77
CA ILE A 182 -10.33 15.66 2.90
C ILE A 182 -9.45 15.81 4.13
N ALA A 183 -9.43 17.00 4.71
CA ALA A 183 -8.58 17.31 5.85
C ALA A 183 -8.97 16.47 7.08
N THR A 184 -7.98 15.92 7.76
CA THR A 184 -8.20 15.15 8.99
C THR A 184 -8.74 16.04 10.12
N PRO A 185 -9.55 15.50 11.06
CA PRO A 185 -10.05 16.28 12.19
C PRO A 185 -8.93 16.99 12.96
N GLY A 186 -9.05 18.32 13.09
CA GLY A 186 -8.04 19.15 13.75
C GLY A 186 -6.77 19.42 12.93
N ALA A 187 -6.77 19.15 11.62
CA ALA A 187 -5.78 19.72 10.72
C ALA A 187 -6.00 21.24 10.59
N ASP A 188 -4.94 22.01 10.79
CA ASP A 188 -4.93 23.46 10.71
C ASP A 188 -3.68 23.90 9.91
N PRO A 189 -3.85 24.59 8.77
CA PRO A 189 -2.74 25.13 7.98
C PRO A 189 -1.79 26.01 8.77
N ALA A 190 -2.28 26.67 9.81
CA ALA A 190 -1.50 27.56 10.67
C ALA A 190 -0.78 26.81 11.81
N THR A 191 -0.67 25.48 11.74
CA THR A 191 -0.01 24.68 12.78
C THR A 191 1.09 23.78 12.20
N ALA A 192 1.99 23.35 13.08
CA ALA A 192 3.01 22.36 12.77
C ALA A 192 3.34 21.54 14.03
N ALA A 193 4.03 20.43 13.83
CA ALA A 193 4.57 19.60 14.90
C ALA A 193 5.70 20.33 15.65
N VAL A 194 5.76 20.13 16.97
CA VAL A 194 6.82 20.70 17.84
C VAL A 194 8.20 20.11 17.55
N LYS A 195 8.24 18.90 17.00
CA LYS A 195 9.43 18.13 16.64
C LYS A 195 9.10 17.24 15.44
N PRO A 196 10.10 16.71 14.71
CA PRO A 196 9.86 15.79 13.62
C PRO A 196 8.96 14.63 14.08
N TRP A 197 7.94 14.34 13.28
CA TRP A 197 7.01 13.22 13.53
C TRP A 197 6.18 13.34 14.81
N GLY A 198 6.21 14.50 15.49
CA GLY A 198 5.48 14.72 16.75
C GLY A 198 3.97 14.57 16.60
N HIS A 199 3.45 14.69 15.38
CA HIS A 199 2.04 14.55 15.05
C HIS A 199 1.55 13.11 14.92
N LEU A 200 2.46 12.14 14.87
CA LEU A 200 2.10 10.73 14.71
C LEU A 200 1.52 10.15 15.99
N SER A 201 0.42 9.42 15.85
CA SER A 201 -0.17 8.64 16.92
C SER A 201 0.57 7.32 17.15
N ALA A 202 0.42 6.73 18.34
CA ALA A 202 0.96 5.41 18.63
C ALA A 202 0.42 4.32 17.68
N ARG A 203 -0.83 4.46 17.22
CA ARG A 203 -1.46 3.56 16.24
C ARG A 203 -0.74 3.61 14.89
N GLN A 204 -0.51 4.82 14.35
CA GLN A 204 0.23 5.00 13.10
C GLN A 204 1.65 4.42 13.17
N LEU A 205 2.34 4.62 14.29
CA LEU A 205 3.66 4.02 14.49
C LEU A 205 3.61 2.49 14.61
N ALA A 206 2.55 1.92 15.20
CA ALA A 206 2.36 0.47 15.26
C ALA A 206 2.08 -0.13 13.86
N GLU A 207 1.28 0.55 13.04
CA GLU A 207 1.04 0.19 11.64
C GLU A 207 2.35 0.22 10.83
N ALA A 208 3.15 1.28 10.96
CA ALA A 208 4.46 1.38 10.33
C ALA A 208 5.42 0.27 10.76
N ARG A 209 5.47 -0.08 12.05
CA ARG A 209 6.29 -1.20 12.55
C ARG A 209 5.86 -2.54 11.94
N ARG A 210 4.55 -2.77 11.78
CA ARG A 210 4.01 -3.99 11.17
C ARG A 210 4.43 -4.09 9.70
N ALA A 211 4.23 -3.00 8.94
CA ALA A 211 4.63 -2.92 7.54
C ALA A 211 6.15 -3.14 7.37
N TYR A 212 6.96 -2.58 8.26
CA TYR A 212 8.41 -2.80 8.26
C TYR A 212 8.80 -4.25 8.59
N ALA A 213 8.10 -4.91 9.51
CA ALA A 213 8.32 -6.33 9.79
C ALA A 213 7.97 -7.22 8.59
N GLU A 214 6.88 -6.90 7.87
CA GLU A 214 6.49 -7.60 6.63
C GLU A 214 7.52 -7.40 5.51
N TYR A 215 8.02 -6.17 5.34
CA TYR A 215 9.14 -5.88 4.45
C TYR A 215 10.38 -6.73 4.76
N LEU A 216 10.80 -6.77 6.04
CA LEU A 216 11.97 -7.56 6.45
C LEU A 216 11.75 -9.06 6.20
N ARG A 217 10.55 -9.57 6.49
CA ARG A 217 10.17 -10.96 6.19
C ARG A 217 10.29 -11.24 4.69
N ALA A 218 9.71 -10.39 3.83
CA ALA A 218 9.73 -10.58 2.39
C ALA A 218 11.14 -10.54 1.79
N ARG A 219 12.06 -9.76 2.39
CA ARG A 219 13.46 -9.72 1.96
C ARG A 219 14.20 -11.03 2.16
N ILE A 220 14.02 -11.66 3.32
CA ILE A 220 14.70 -12.91 3.70
C ILE A 220 13.96 -14.16 3.22
N GLU A 221 12.72 -14.00 2.76
CA GLU A 221 11.89 -15.11 2.32
C GLU A 221 12.48 -15.76 1.06
N CYS A 222 12.57 -17.09 1.10
CA CYS A 222 13.05 -17.92 0.02
C CYS A 222 11.92 -18.83 -0.47
N PRO A 223 11.83 -19.10 -1.79
CA PRO A 223 10.86 -20.04 -2.32
C PRO A 223 10.99 -21.43 -1.68
N LYS A 224 9.86 -22.06 -1.37
CA LYS A 224 9.76 -23.42 -0.84
C LYS A 224 8.75 -24.22 -1.65
N LEU A 225 8.84 -25.54 -1.57
CA LEU A 225 7.83 -26.42 -2.11
C LEU A 225 6.58 -26.34 -1.23
N LEU A 226 5.46 -25.94 -1.82
CA LEU A 226 4.17 -25.77 -1.18
C LEU A 226 3.22 -26.88 -1.64
N ARG A 227 2.59 -27.54 -0.67
CA ARG A 227 1.61 -28.62 -0.90
C ARG A 227 0.17 -28.07 -0.91
N PRO A 228 -0.77 -28.76 -1.56
CA PRO A 228 -2.20 -28.45 -1.43
C PRO A 228 -2.63 -28.49 0.04
N THR A 229 -3.59 -27.65 0.41
CA THR A 229 -4.01 -27.44 1.80
C THR A 229 -5.28 -28.19 2.19
N TYR A 230 -6.16 -28.46 1.25
CA TYR A 230 -7.49 -29.07 1.44
C TYR A 230 -7.46 -30.60 1.41
N GLY A 231 -6.37 -31.21 1.92
CA GLY A 231 -6.17 -32.66 1.90
C GLY A 231 -6.01 -33.28 0.50
N SER A 232 -5.99 -32.45 -0.56
CA SER A 232 -5.69 -32.91 -1.92
C SER A 232 -4.23 -33.36 -1.99
N LEU A 233 -3.96 -34.50 -2.63
CA LEU A 233 -2.59 -35.00 -2.81
C LEU A 233 -1.84 -34.23 -3.89
N ALA A 234 -2.56 -33.59 -4.81
CA ALA A 234 -2.04 -32.90 -5.97
C ALA A 234 -3.08 -31.99 -6.59
N CYS A 235 -2.65 -31.14 -7.54
CA CYS A 235 -3.54 -30.41 -8.43
C CYS A 235 -4.49 -31.38 -9.13
N PHE A 236 -5.80 -31.18 -9.00
CA PHE A 236 -6.80 -32.06 -9.60
C PHE A 236 -6.67 -32.14 -11.14
N VAL A 237 -6.15 -31.10 -11.78
CA VAL A 237 -5.98 -31.00 -13.23
C VAL A 237 -4.68 -31.65 -13.68
N CYS A 238 -3.52 -31.03 -13.41
CA CYS A 238 -2.23 -31.49 -13.95
C CYS A 238 -1.52 -32.52 -13.07
N GLY A 239 -1.99 -32.73 -11.83
CA GLY A 239 -1.48 -33.73 -10.91
C GLY A 239 -0.15 -33.42 -10.23
N VAL A 240 0.39 -32.21 -10.30
CA VAL A 240 1.57 -31.83 -9.51
C VAL A 240 1.24 -31.82 -8.02
N GLY A 241 2.12 -32.41 -7.19
CA GLY A 241 1.91 -32.53 -5.73
C GLY A 241 2.44 -31.34 -4.94
N GLU A 242 3.36 -30.59 -5.51
CA GLU A 242 4.03 -29.47 -4.88
C GLU A 242 4.29 -28.40 -5.94
N VAL A 243 4.25 -27.13 -5.54
CA VAL A 243 4.62 -25.99 -6.38
C VAL A 243 5.65 -25.15 -5.66
N LEU A 244 6.64 -24.63 -6.38
CA LEU A 244 7.62 -23.71 -5.81
C LEU A 244 6.96 -22.34 -5.63
N GLY A 245 6.88 -21.84 -4.41
CA GLY A 245 6.27 -20.55 -4.11
C GLY A 245 6.81 -19.92 -2.84
N LEU A 246 6.47 -18.65 -2.62
CA LEU A 246 6.82 -17.95 -1.38
C LEU A 246 5.85 -18.37 -0.27
N PRO A 247 6.33 -18.74 0.93
CA PRO A 247 5.45 -19.08 2.05
C PRO A 247 4.41 -18.01 2.41
N SER A 248 4.72 -16.72 2.24
CA SER A 248 3.79 -15.59 2.39
C SER A 248 2.63 -15.62 1.42
N ARG A 249 2.82 -16.20 0.24
CA ARG A 249 1.81 -16.34 -0.82
C ARG A 249 1.32 -17.79 -0.93
N ALA A 250 1.43 -18.57 0.13
CA ALA A 250 1.03 -19.98 0.09
C ALA A 250 -0.47 -20.17 -0.19
N ALA A 251 -1.31 -19.23 0.25
CA ALA A 251 -2.74 -19.23 -0.05
C ALA A 251 -3.05 -18.97 -1.53
N GLU A 252 -2.14 -18.33 -2.27
CA GLU A 252 -2.27 -18.07 -3.72
C GLU A 252 -1.73 -19.22 -4.56
N ALA A 253 -0.97 -20.15 -3.97
CA ALA A 253 -0.36 -21.26 -4.69
C ALA A 253 -1.39 -22.32 -5.12
N TRP A 254 -2.51 -22.41 -4.39
CA TRP A 254 -3.56 -23.40 -4.56
C TRP A 254 -4.94 -22.75 -4.48
N HIS A 255 -5.80 -23.05 -5.46
CA HIS A 255 -7.16 -22.51 -5.53
C HIS A 255 -8.16 -23.63 -5.28
N THR A 256 -9.00 -23.47 -4.26
CA THR A 256 -10.14 -24.35 -4.03
C THR A 256 -11.22 -24.07 -5.07
N VAL A 257 -11.63 -25.11 -5.78
CA VAL A 257 -12.59 -25.04 -6.88
C VAL A 257 -13.56 -26.22 -6.79
N THR A 258 -14.80 -25.98 -7.22
CA THR A 258 -15.77 -27.07 -7.42
C THR A 258 -15.76 -27.47 -8.89
N LEU A 259 -15.31 -28.69 -9.17
CA LEU A 259 -15.15 -29.21 -10.54
C LEU A 259 -16.20 -30.28 -10.83
N ARG A 260 -16.62 -30.36 -12.09
CA ARG A 260 -17.43 -31.47 -12.61
C ARG A 260 -16.49 -32.50 -13.27
N PRO A 261 -16.26 -33.69 -12.68
CA PRO A 261 -15.26 -34.63 -13.19
C PRO A 261 -15.47 -35.05 -14.64
N HIS A 262 -16.71 -35.16 -15.11
CA HIS A 262 -17.01 -35.54 -16.50
C HIS A 262 -16.49 -34.53 -17.54
N SER A 263 -16.47 -33.24 -17.20
CA SER A 263 -15.92 -32.18 -18.06
C SER A 263 -14.39 -32.28 -18.21
N LEU A 264 -13.74 -33.10 -17.38
CA LEU A 264 -12.30 -33.31 -17.34
C LEU A 264 -11.89 -34.73 -17.74
N GLY A 265 -12.75 -35.43 -18.50
CA GLY A 265 -12.52 -36.79 -18.98
C GLY A 265 -12.88 -37.90 -17.98
N GLY A 266 -13.58 -37.54 -16.89
CA GLY A 266 -14.17 -38.49 -15.95
C GLY A 266 -15.44 -39.16 -16.46
N LYS A 267 -15.95 -40.14 -15.71
CA LYS A 267 -17.18 -40.86 -16.09
C LYS A 267 -18.41 -39.94 -16.01
N PRO A 268 -19.40 -40.08 -16.93
CA PRO A 268 -20.67 -39.38 -16.81
C PRO A 268 -21.36 -39.66 -15.46
N GLY A 269 -22.11 -38.69 -14.94
CA GLY A 269 -22.88 -38.83 -13.69
C GLY A 269 -22.07 -38.69 -12.40
N MET A 270 -20.76 -38.49 -12.46
CA MET A 270 -19.97 -38.16 -11.27
C MET A 270 -20.42 -36.82 -10.67
N ARG A 271 -20.65 -36.81 -9.36
CA ARG A 271 -21.00 -35.60 -8.61
C ARG A 271 -19.88 -34.56 -8.69
N PRO A 272 -20.19 -33.26 -8.63
CA PRO A 272 -19.18 -32.24 -8.46
C PRO A 272 -18.30 -32.52 -7.23
N VAL A 273 -17.01 -32.22 -7.35
CA VAL A 273 -16.01 -32.42 -6.30
C VAL A 273 -15.36 -31.09 -5.98
N GLU A 274 -15.33 -30.75 -4.70
CA GLU A 274 -14.51 -29.65 -4.18
C GLU A 274 -13.07 -30.13 -4.02
N THR A 275 -12.13 -29.43 -4.64
CA THR A 275 -10.72 -29.84 -4.72
C THR A 275 -9.83 -28.64 -4.96
N GLU A 276 -8.52 -28.84 -4.99
CA GLU A 276 -7.55 -27.78 -5.26
C GLU A 276 -6.88 -27.94 -6.63
N VAL A 277 -6.61 -26.80 -7.27
CA VAL A 277 -5.78 -26.70 -8.46
C VAL A 277 -4.62 -25.75 -8.22
N CYS A 278 -3.47 -25.98 -8.86
CA CYS A 278 -2.35 -25.05 -8.75
C CYS A 278 -2.66 -23.72 -9.47
N ALA A 279 -1.99 -22.64 -9.04
CA ALA A 279 -2.16 -21.30 -9.60
C ALA A 279 -2.10 -21.24 -11.14
N VAL A 280 -1.21 -22.02 -11.76
CA VAL A 280 -1.08 -22.08 -13.23
C VAL A 280 -2.36 -22.61 -13.87
N CYS A 281 -2.89 -23.74 -13.39
CA CYS A 281 -4.13 -24.30 -13.92
C CYS A 281 -5.35 -23.42 -13.64
N ALA A 282 -5.36 -22.71 -12.50
CA ALA A 282 -6.42 -21.76 -12.17
C ALA A 282 -6.43 -20.57 -13.13
N ALA A 283 -5.27 -19.94 -13.35
CA ALA A 283 -5.13 -18.77 -14.22
C ALA A 283 -5.53 -19.08 -15.68
N ASP A 284 -5.13 -20.24 -16.22
CA ASP A 284 -5.57 -20.58 -17.58
C ASP A 284 -7.07 -20.91 -17.65
N ALA A 285 -7.64 -21.53 -16.63
CA ALA A 285 -9.07 -21.78 -16.58
C ALA A 285 -9.88 -20.48 -16.49
N GLU A 286 -9.39 -19.48 -15.75
CA GLU A 286 -9.97 -18.13 -15.70
C GLU A 286 -9.92 -17.46 -17.08
N ALA A 287 -8.79 -17.55 -17.78
CA ALA A 287 -8.65 -17.00 -19.13
C ALA A 287 -9.59 -17.67 -20.16
N VAL A 288 -9.90 -18.96 -19.98
CA VAL A 288 -10.83 -19.71 -20.85
C VAL A 288 -12.29 -19.59 -20.38
N GLY A 289 -12.51 -19.20 -19.12
CA GLY A 289 -13.81 -19.07 -18.47
C GLY A 289 -14.40 -20.37 -17.91
N SER A 290 -13.73 -21.52 -18.05
CA SER A 290 -14.22 -22.79 -17.47
C SER A 290 -13.17 -23.91 -17.42
N TYR A 291 -13.43 -24.91 -16.57
CA TYR A 291 -12.73 -26.19 -16.54
C TYR A 291 -13.41 -27.20 -17.47
N GLY A 292 -12.76 -27.56 -18.56
CA GLY A 292 -13.30 -28.41 -19.62
C GLY A 292 -12.23 -28.95 -20.58
N PRO A 293 -12.64 -29.64 -21.67
CA PRO A 293 -11.70 -30.20 -22.65
C PRO A 293 -10.77 -29.16 -23.27
N THR A 294 -11.30 -27.98 -23.62
CA THR A 294 -10.53 -26.89 -24.24
C THR A 294 -9.33 -26.45 -23.39
N ILE A 295 -9.52 -26.32 -22.08
CA ILE A 295 -8.42 -25.93 -21.19
C ILE A 295 -7.45 -27.08 -20.95
N LEU A 296 -7.93 -28.32 -20.86
CA LEU A 296 -7.07 -29.50 -20.76
C LEU A 296 -6.15 -29.61 -21.98
N ASP A 297 -6.69 -29.46 -23.19
CA ASP A 297 -5.92 -29.49 -24.42
C ASP A 297 -4.81 -28.45 -24.42
N ARG A 298 -5.16 -27.21 -24.07
CA ARG A 298 -4.19 -26.11 -23.98
C ARG A 298 -3.09 -26.40 -22.96
N LEU A 299 -3.46 -26.82 -21.75
CA LEU A 299 -2.52 -27.11 -20.68
C LEU A 299 -1.60 -28.29 -21.00
N VAL A 300 -2.13 -29.35 -21.63
CA VAL A 300 -1.34 -30.52 -22.04
C VAL A 300 -0.38 -30.16 -23.16
N LYS A 301 -0.83 -29.42 -24.19
CA LYS A 301 0.04 -28.92 -25.27
C LYS A 301 1.17 -28.03 -24.73
N ARG A 302 0.88 -27.18 -23.75
CA ARG A 302 1.90 -26.36 -23.08
C ARG A 302 2.88 -27.22 -22.30
N ALA A 303 2.40 -28.18 -21.51
CA ALA A 303 3.25 -29.08 -20.74
C ALA A 303 4.15 -29.95 -21.63
N ALA A 304 3.67 -30.33 -22.81
CA ALA A 304 4.44 -31.05 -23.83
C ALA A 304 5.37 -30.13 -24.65
N GLY A 305 5.31 -28.81 -24.49
CA GLY A 305 6.15 -27.85 -25.22
C GLY A 305 5.78 -27.68 -26.70
N ILE A 306 4.53 -27.96 -27.08
CA ILE A 306 4.05 -27.94 -28.47
C ILE A 306 2.98 -26.85 -28.75
N GLU A 307 2.65 -25.99 -27.78
CA GLU A 307 1.63 -24.92 -27.92
C GLU A 307 1.90 -24.01 -29.13
N GLY A 308 3.16 -23.75 -29.49
CA GLY A 308 3.55 -22.95 -30.64
C GLY A 308 3.68 -23.70 -31.98
N ASN A 309 3.48 -25.02 -32.01
CA ASN A 309 3.61 -25.80 -33.24
C ASN A 309 2.34 -25.70 -34.09
N PRO A 310 2.40 -25.24 -35.36
CA PRO A 310 1.23 -25.11 -36.22
C PRO A 310 0.40 -26.40 -36.36
N ARG A 311 1.07 -27.57 -36.37
CA ARG A 311 0.40 -28.88 -36.46
C ARG A 311 -0.38 -29.26 -35.20
N ALA A 312 -0.02 -28.68 -34.05
CA ALA A 312 -0.71 -28.92 -32.79
C ALA A 312 -1.90 -27.97 -32.57
N ARG A 313 -2.12 -26.98 -33.45
CA ARG A 313 -3.16 -25.96 -33.27
C ARG A 313 -4.56 -26.58 -33.23
N ASP A 314 -4.87 -27.38 -34.25
CA ASP A 314 -6.21 -27.97 -34.44
C ASP A 314 -6.34 -29.38 -33.83
N LEU A 315 -5.26 -29.91 -33.23
CA LEU A 315 -5.28 -31.20 -32.55
C LEU A 315 -6.18 -31.14 -31.32
N GLN A 316 -7.26 -31.92 -31.30
CA GLN A 316 -8.09 -32.10 -30.11
C GLN A 316 -7.58 -33.29 -29.30
N LEU A 317 -7.26 -33.08 -28.02
CA LEU A 317 -6.77 -34.14 -27.16
C LEU A 317 -7.93 -34.73 -26.36
N SER A 318 -8.05 -36.05 -26.35
CA SER A 318 -8.93 -36.74 -25.40
C SER A 318 -8.23 -36.93 -24.05
N ALA A 319 -7.56 -35.87 -23.56
CA ALA A 319 -6.79 -35.92 -22.33
C ALA A 319 -7.70 -36.00 -21.10
N LYS A 320 -7.24 -36.71 -20.08
CA LYS A 320 -7.92 -36.83 -18.78
C LYS A 320 -7.15 -36.05 -17.73
N ALA A 321 -7.85 -35.34 -16.86
CA ALA A 321 -7.24 -34.73 -15.69
C ALA A 321 -6.70 -35.80 -14.72
N TRP A 322 -5.69 -35.45 -13.93
CA TRP A 322 -5.11 -36.38 -12.96
C TRP A 322 -6.14 -36.87 -11.93
N GLY A 323 -6.99 -35.97 -11.44
CA GLY A 323 -7.99 -36.25 -10.40
C GLY A 323 -9.07 -37.24 -10.83
N VAL A 324 -9.31 -37.40 -12.13
CA VAL A 324 -10.29 -38.37 -12.65
C VAL A 324 -9.69 -39.75 -12.94
N MET A 325 -8.36 -39.89 -12.83
CA MET A 325 -7.63 -41.14 -13.11
C MET A 325 -7.52 -42.06 -11.88
N GLY A 326 -7.95 -41.61 -10.69
CA GLY A 326 -7.90 -42.43 -9.47
C GLY A 326 -6.48 -42.75 -8.97
N ARG A 327 -5.49 -41.93 -9.32
CA ARG A 327 -4.09 -42.16 -8.91
C ARG A 327 -3.87 -41.83 -7.44
N LYS A 328 -2.99 -42.59 -6.78
CA LYS A 328 -2.64 -42.42 -5.36
C LYS A 328 -1.36 -41.60 -5.13
N ARG A 329 -0.63 -41.28 -6.20
CA ARG A 329 0.64 -40.55 -6.13
C ARG A 329 0.59 -39.35 -7.05
N ALA A 330 1.02 -38.20 -6.53
CA ALA A 330 1.21 -36.99 -7.30
C ALA A 330 2.25 -37.19 -8.41
N ASN A 331 2.11 -36.43 -9.49
CA ASN A 331 3.11 -36.36 -10.54
C ASN A 331 4.29 -35.49 -10.06
N ALA A 332 5.50 -35.88 -10.45
CA ALA A 332 6.69 -35.06 -10.26
C ALA A 332 6.71 -33.83 -11.18
N VAL A 333 6.04 -33.91 -12.33
CA VAL A 333 5.92 -32.84 -13.34
C VAL A 333 4.47 -32.73 -13.82
N ALA A 334 4.08 -31.58 -14.35
CA ALA A 334 2.73 -31.36 -14.87
C ALA A 334 2.37 -32.42 -15.92
N PHE A 335 1.19 -33.02 -15.76
CA PHE A 335 0.68 -34.10 -16.62
C PHE A 335 1.60 -35.31 -16.77
N GLY A 336 2.50 -35.58 -15.82
CA GLY A 336 3.39 -36.77 -15.85
C GLY A 336 2.67 -38.13 -15.78
N HIS A 337 1.34 -38.15 -15.76
CA HIS A 337 0.51 -39.33 -15.92
C HIS A 337 0.14 -39.63 -17.38
N LEU A 338 0.40 -38.68 -18.29
CA LEU A 338 0.22 -38.80 -19.73
C LEU A 338 1.58 -39.04 -20.40
N ASP A 339 1.58 -39.69 -21.56
CA ASP A 339 2.78 -39.89 -22.37
C ASP A 339 3.03 -38.67 -23.27
N LEU A 340 3.58 -37.61 -22.65
CA LEU A 340 3.84 -36.35 -23.36
C LEU A 340 4.93 -36.50 -24.43
N ALA A 341 5.88 -37.43 -24.25
CA ALA A 341 6.96 -37.67 -25.22
C ALA A 341 6.38 -38.24 -26.51
N ARG A 342 5.51 -39.26 -26.40
CA ARG A 342 4.80 -39.80 -27.56
C ARG A 342 3.96 -38.74 -28.26
N LEU A 343 3.24 -37.89 -27.52
CA LEU A 343 2.46 -36.81 -28.11
C LEU A 343 3.35 -35.85 -28.95
N VAL A 344 4.55 -35.52 -28.45
CA VAL A 344 5.51 -34.71 -29.20
C VAL A 344 5.95 -35.42 -30.49
N ASP A 345 6.22 -36.72 -30.43
CA ASP A 345 6.63 -37.51 -31.58
C ASP A 345 5.52 -37.66 -32.62
N ASP A 346 4.28 -37.90 -32.19
CA ASP A 346 3.09 -37.98 -33.04
C ASP A 346 2.86 -36.66 -33.81
N VAL A 347 2.99 -35.51 -33.13
CA VAL A 347 2.90 -34.18 -33.75
C VAL A 347 4.04 -33.92 -34.75
N LYS A 348 5.27 -34.36 -34.45
CA LYS A 348 6.42 -34.25 -35.37
C LYS A 348 6.22 -35.13 -36.60
N ALA A 349 5.74 -36.35 -36.42
CA ALA A 349 5.46 -37.31 -37.48
C ALA A 349 4.22 -36.93 -38.32
N GLY A 350 3.37 -36.03 -37.82
CA GLY A 350 2.10 -35.68 -38.47
C GLY A 350 1.03 -36.76 -38.31
N VAL A 351 1.20 -37.66 -37.35
CA VAL A 351 0.23 -38.69 -36.99
C VAL A 351 -0.75 -38.05 -36.01
N ILE A 352 -1.80 -37.41 -36.54
CA ILE A 352 -2.86 -36.80 -35.75
C ILE A 352 -4.04 -37.78 -35.79
N GLY A 353 -4.22 -38.56 -34.73
CA GLY A 353 -5.26 -39.60 -34.61
C GLY A 353 -5.82 -39.71 -33.21
#